data_AF-A0A0E3Q6F0-F1
#
_entry.id   AF-A0A0E3Q6F0-F1
#
_cell.length_a   1.000
_cell.length_b   1.000
_cell.length_c   1.000
_cell.angle_alpha   90.00
_cell.angle_beta   90.00
_cell.angle_gamma   90.00
#
_symmetry.space_group_name_H-M   'P 1'
#
loop_
_entity.id
_entity.type
_entity.pdbx_description
1 polymer ?
#
loop_
_entity_poly.entity_id
_entity_poly.type
_entity_poly.pdbx_seq_one_letter_code
_entity_poly.pdbx_strand_id
1 'polypeptide(L)' 'MQTLVICIDRDNDLGEKAKLETPIVGREANVQAAVALGIADPEDSDTNTIFGGIRILDELRAKGTDASSSE' A
#
# COMPACT_ATOMS: atom_id res chain seq x y z
N MET A 1 -13.47 -7.13 -16.51
CA MET A 1 -12.00 -7.24 -16.43
C MET A 1 -11.62 -6.69 -15.08
N GLN A 2 -10.93 -7.46 -14.23
CA GLN A 2 -10.49 -7.01 -12.90
C GLN A 2 -9.07 -6.47 -12.98
N THR A 3 -8.80 -5.38 -12.27
CA THR A 3 -7.48 -4.76 -12.21
C THR A 3 -6.93 -4.85 -10.80
N LEU A 4 -5.74 -5.46 -10.66
CA LEU A 4 -5.04 -5.56 -9.37
C LEU A 4 -3.92 -4.50 -9.33
N VAL A 5 -3.90 -3.71 -8.26
CA VAL A 5 -2.82 -2.78 -7.96
C VAL A 5 -1.91 -3.43 -6.92
N ILE A 6 -0.68 -3.72 -7.29
CA ILE A 6 0.33 -4.29 -6.39
C ILE A 6 1.40 -3.23 -6.20
N CYS A 7 1.67 -2.89 -4.96
CA CYS A 7 2.88 -2.19 -4.59
C CYS A 7 3.87 -3.22 -4.02
N ILE A 8 5.16 -2.99 -4.22
CA ILE A 8 6.21 -4.00 -3.98
C ILE A 8 7.27 -3.38 -3.08
N ASP A 9 7.29 -3.82 -1.84
CA ASP A 9 8.37 -3.63 -0.87
C ASP A 9 9.50 -4.64 -1.18
N ARG A 10 10.70 -4.14 -1.52
CA ARG A 10 11.81 -4.97 -2.00
C ARG A 10 12.79 -5.35 -0.89
N ASP A 11 12.97 -4.47 0.07
CA ASP A 11 13.90 -4.57 1.20
C ASP A 11 13.20 -4.92 2.52
N ASN A 12 11.89 -5.15 2.48
CA ASN A 12 11.06 -5.61 3.58
C ASN A 12 10.98 -4.57 4.73
N ASP A 13 10.93 -3.28 4.39
CA ASP A 13 10.85 -2.20 5.38
C ASP A 13 9.53 -2.24 6.17
N LEU A 14 8.43 -2.72 5.57
CA LEU A 14 7.17 -2.97 6.29
C LEU A 14 7.35 -4.03 7.39
N GLY A 15 8.13 -5.08 7.12
CA GLY A 15 8.41 -6.15 8.07
C GLY A 15 9.44 -5.76 9.12
N GLU A 16 10.53 -5.11 8.71
CA GLU A 16 11.64 -4.77 9.60
C GLU A 16 11.35 -3.54 10.48
N LYS A 17 10.78 -2.49 9.89
CA LYS A 17 10.56 -1.20 10.59
C LYS A 17 9.17 -1.12 11.20
N ALA A 18 8.13 -1.44 10.43
CA ALA A 18 6.74 -1.34 10.88
C ALA A 18 6.23 -2.60 11.61
N LYS A 19 6.97 -3.71 11.55
CA LYS A 19 6.61 -5.01 12.16
C LYS A 19 5.26 -5.55 11.67
N LEU A 20 4.97 -5.36 10.40
CA LEU A 20 3.74 -5.84 9.75
C LEU A 20 4.03 -7.10 8.94
N GLU A 21 3.08 -8.03 8.93
CA GLU A 21 3.14 -9.21 8.06
C GLU A 21 2.55 -8.89 6.69
N THR A 22 3.33 -9.12 5.64
CA THR A 22 2.92 -9.04 4.24
C THR A 22 2.45 -10.41 3.72
N PRO A 23 1.52 -10.49 2.74
CA PRO A 23 0.94 -9.35 2.02
C PRO A 23 -0.22 -8.69 2.76
N ILE A 24 -0.22 -7.36 2.76
CA ILE A 24 -1.28 -6.51 3.28
C ILE A 24 -2.28 -6.28 2.16
N VAL A 25 -3.52 -6.73 2.36
CA VAL A 25 -4.56 -6.70 1.32
C VAL A 25 -5.67 -5.74 1.69
N GLY A 26 -6.05 -4.90 0.74
CA GLY A 26 -7.17 -3.97 0.87
C GLY A 26 -6.73 -2.54 1.21
N ARG A 27 -7.54 -1.59 0.74
CA ARG A 27 -7.24 -0.16 0.82
C ARG A 27 -6.99 0.32 2.25
N GLU A 28 -7.86 -0.05 3.18
CA GLU A 28 -7.77 0.43 4.57
C GLU A 28 -6.57 -0.17 5.31
N ALA A 29 -6.27 -1.45 5.08
CA ALA A 29 -5.09 -2.10 5.63
C ALA A 29 -3.80 -1.43 5.10
N ASN A 30 -3.74 -1.11 3.80
CA ASN A 30 -2.63 -0.38 3.20
C ASN A 30 -2.48 1.04 3.80
N VAL A 31 -3.57 1.76 4.06
CA VAL A 31 -3.49 3.08 4.74
C VAL A 31 -2.88 2.94 6.13
N GLN A 32 -3.32 1.95 6.92
CA GLN A 32 -2.78 1.72 8.26
C GLN A 32 -1.31 1.33 8.21
N ALA A 33 -0.92 0.51 7.23
CA ALA A 33 0.46 0.11 7.02
C ALA A 33 1.37 1.30 6.71
N ALA A 34 0.95 2.16 5.78
CA ALA A 34 1.70 3.37 5.41
C ALA A 34 1.85 4.34 6.59
N VAL A 35 0.80 4.49 7.41
CA VAL A 35 0.86 5.31 8.63
C VAL A 35 1.79 4.70 9.66
N ALA A 36 1.73 3.38 9.89
CA ALA A 36 2.60 2.70 10.83
C ALA A 36 4.08 2.81 10.42
N LEU A 37 4.38 2.61 9.14
CA LEU A 37 5.71 2.77 8.59
C LEU A 37 6.20 4.22 8.72
N GLY A 38 5.39 5.21 8.34
CA GLY A 38 5.78 6.62 8.46
C GLY A 38 5.96 7.11 9.91
N ILE A 39 5.31 6.46 10.88
CA ILE A 39 5.56 6.70 12.31
C ILE A 39 6.88 6.06 12.76
N ALA A 40 7.20 4.85 12.25
CA ALA A 40 8.42 4.13 12.58
C ALA A 40 9.66 4.75 11.93
N ASP A 41 9.55 5.14 10.66
CA ASP A 41 10.58 5.78 9.85
C ASP A 41 9.94 6.82 8.90
N PRO A 42 9.93 8.11 9.28
CA PRO A 42 9.31 9.17 8.49
C PRO A 42 10.08 9.53 7.21
N GLU A 43 11.32 9.06 7.05
CA GLU A 43 12.14 9.29 5.85
C GLU A 43 11.99 8.17 4.83
N ASP A 44 11.23 7.12 5.17
CA ASP A 44 11.02 5.94 4.34
C ASP A 44 10.17 6.25 3.09
N SER A 45 10.70 5.89 1.92
CA SER A 45 10.04 6.13 0.63
C SER A 45 8.86 5.20 0.36
N ASP A 46 8.77 4.04 1.01
CA ASP A 46 7.71 3.06 0.77
C ASP A 46 6.35 3.57 1.21
N THR A 47 6.31 4.50 2.17
CA THR A 47 5.10 5.25 2.50
C THR A 47 4.48 5.91 1.25
N ASN A 48 5.31 6.49 0.37
CA ASN A 48 4.86 7.10 -0.88
C ASN A 48 4.37 6.06 -1.89
N THR A 49 5.01 4.89 -1.92
CA THR A 49 4.61 3.75 -2.76
C THR A 49 3.20 3.27 -2.39
N ILE A 50 2.95 3.04 -1.09
CA ILE A 50 1.65 2.59 -0.58
C ILE A 50 0.55 3.62 -0.89
N PHE A 51 0.78 4.90 -0.57
CA PHE A 51 -0.18 5.97 -0.85
C PHE A 51 -0.41 6.18 -2.35
N GLY A 52 0.63 6.02 -3.17
CA GLY A 52 0.53 6.04 -4.63
C GLY A 52 -0.37 4.92 -5.16
N GLY A 53 -0.21 3.70 -4.65
CA GLY A 53 -1.08 2.56 -4.99
C GLY A 53 -2.54 2.79 -4.61
N ILE A 54 -2.79 3.33 -3.41
CA ILE A 54 -4.14 3.69 -2.95
C ILE A 54 -4.77 4.73 -3.88
N ARG A 55 -4.03 5.77 -4.29
CA ARG A 55 -4.53 6.77 -5.24
C ARG A 55 -4.92 6.13 -6.57
N ILE A 56 -4.08 5.26 -7.13
CA ILE A 56 -4.37 4.55 -8.39
C ILE A 56 -5.63 3.68 -8.24
N LEU A 57 -5.75 2.95 -7.12
CA LEU A 57 -6.94 2.16 -6.82
C LEU A 57 -8.21 3.02 -6.81
N ASP A 58 -8.17 4.16 -6.13
CA ASP A 58 -9.31 5.08 -6.03
C ASP A 58 -9.68 5.65 -7.40
N GLU A 59 -8.69 6.02 -8.21
CA GLU A 59 -8.90 6.51 -9.59
C GLU A 59 -9.52 5.44 -10.50
N LEU A 60 -9.08 4.18 -10.38
CA LEU A 60 -9.65 3.06 -11.14
C LEU A 60 -11.11 2.81 -10.75
N ARG A 61 -11.40 2.81 -9.45
CA ARG A 61 -12.77 2.64 -8.94
C ARG A 61 -13.67 3.80 -9.36
N ALA A 62 -13.17 5.04 -9.32
CA ALA A 62 -13.91 6.22 -9.78
C ALA A 62 -14.25 6.16 -11.28
N LYS A 63 -13.43 5.48 -12.09
CA LYS A 63 -13.68 5.23 -13.52
C LYS A 63 -14.63 4.05 -13.78
N GLY A 64 -15.16 3.41 -12.73
CA GLY A 64 -16.05 2.24 -12.84
C GLY A 64 -15.33 0.92 -13.07
N THR A 65 -14.01 0.86 -12.87
CA THR A 65 -13.22 -0.37 -12.96
C THR A 65 -13.26 -1.13 -11.64
N ASP A 66 -13.53 -2.44 -11.71
CA ASP A 66 -13.44 -3.33 -10.55
C ASP A 66 -11.96 -3.58 -10.21
N ALA A 67 -11.50 -3.01 -9.08
CA ALA A 67 -10.09 -2.99 -8.69
C ALA A 67 -9.86 -3.24 -7.18
N SER A 68 -8.74 -3.91 -6.88
CA SER A 68 -8.24 -4.24 -5.54
C SER A 68 -6.77 -3.88 -5.38
N SER A 69 -6.30 -3.71 -4.13
CA SER A 69 -4.90 -3.38 -3.81
C SER A 69 -4.25 -4.37 -2.84
N SER A 70 -2.95 -4.60 -3.00
CA SER A 70 -2.09 -5.34 -2.07
C SER A 70 -0.68 -4.75 -1.99
N GLU A 71 -0.04 -4.87 -0.83
CA GLU A 71 1.38 -4.59 -0.53
C GLU A 71 2.08 -5.84 -0.01
#